data_AF-A0A6A6LF87-F1
#
_entry.id   AF-A0A6A6LF87-F1
#
_cell.length_a   1.000
_cell.length_b   1.000
_cell.length_c   1.000
_cell.angle_alpha   90.00
_cell.angle_beta   90.00
_cell.angle_gamma   90.00
#
_symmetry.space_group_name_H-M   'P 1'
#
loop_
_entity.id
_entity.type
_entity.pdbx_description
1 polymer ?
#
loop_
_entity_poly.entity_id
_entity_poly.type
_entity_poly.pdbx_seq_one_letter_code
_entity_poly.pdbx_strand_id
1 'polypeptide(L)'
;MAAVTSNQEKAGPSICGYHFQWLALLAKSLLELARQAKKLGEDDPRRIINSLKAGLSIILVSLFYYVEPLYSSFGVNTTSAVMTAVVIFEFSVGATLGKGVNKMLATLGAGALGLGVHRLATLSGKTGEPIVIDLFVFAIAAMATLARIFPRLKAKCDYGLMIFILTFSLVSVSSYREENIQKMALERLLTITVGCFIAILVNICICPVWIGEDLHNLVALNIEKLGIFLQGFGGEYFEMYEEGLPSKDRSFLQGYKSVFNTQSREENMANLARWEPGHGRFRFRHPWEQYLTIGSLTRQCAIKIDPSLEIPSQVKEHCTMISLECGKALKELSSSIRMMIRAETTLLHIGNSKIAAENLKSFLYQACGKKQTR
;
A
#
# COMPACT_ATOMS: atom_id res chain seq x y z
N MET A 1 61.54 60.87 11.34
CA MET A 1 61.11 59.70 12.13
C MET A 1 59.97 59.05 11.37
N ALA A 2 60.22 57.89 10.78
CA ALA A 2 59.27 57.17 9.94
C ALA A 2 58.20 56.49 10.81
N ALA A 3 56.93 56.59 10.40
CA ALA A 3 55.88 55.68 10.82
C ALA A 3 55.17 55.20 9.55
N VAL A 4 55.57 54.01 9.09
CA VAL A 4 54.90 53.27 8.03
C VAL A 4 53.72 52.55 8.69
N THR A 5 52.50 52.99 8.43
CA THR A 5 51.28 52.24 8.76
C THR A 5 50.93 51.33 7.59
N SER A 6 50.91 50.03 7.86
CA SER A 6 50.53 48.95 6.96
C SER A 6 49.06 49.07 6.54
N ASN A 7 48.81 49.08 5.22
CA ASN A 7 47.48 48.83 4.66
C ASN A 7 47.14 47.35 4.85
N GLN A 8 46.12 47.06 5.66
CA GLN A 8 45.46 45.76 5.63
C GLN A 8 44.61 45.66 4.37
N GLU A 9 45.05 44.79 3.47
CA GLU A 9 44.29 44.33 2.32
C GLU A 9 43.11 43.47 2.84
N LYS A 10 41.89 44.00 2.76
CA LYS A 10 40.67 43.22 3.02
C LYS A 10 40.49 42.21 1.90
N ALA A 11 40.91 40.97 2.14
CA ALA A 11 40.57 39.83 1.30
C ALA A 11 39.04 39.70 1.21
N GLY A 12 38.48 39.90 0.02
CA GLY A 12 37.07 39.62 -0.26
C GLY A 12 36.76 38.13 -0.03
N PRO A 13 35.49 37.76 0.27
CA PRO A 13 35.12 36.37 0.52
C PRO A 13 35.39 35.54 -0.74
N SER A 14 36.42 34.69 -0.65
CA SER A 14 36.84 33.77 -1.71
C SER A 14 35.68 32.86 -2.13
N ILE A 15 35.57 32.63 -3.44
CA ILE A 15 34.68 31.66 -4.10
C ILE A 15 34.76 30.25 -3.45
N CYS A 16 35.88 29.94 -2.78
CA CYS A 16 36.10 28.72 -2.01
C CYS A 16 35.15 28.58 -0.79
N GLY A 17 34.73 29.69 -0.17
CA GLY A 17 33.83 29.68 1.00
C GLY A 17 32.42 29.18 0.68
N TYR A 18 31.91 29.51 -0.51
CA TYR A 18 30.59 29.05 -0.97
C TYR A 18 30.59 27.55 -1.31
N HIS A 19 31.67 27.03 -1.89
CA HIS A 19 31.82 25.59 -2.16
C HIS A 19 31.94 24.77 -0.87
N PHE A 20 32.68 25.25 0.12
CA PHE A 20 32.83 24.57 1.40
C PHE A 20 31.51 24.55 2.19
N GLN A 21 30.76 25.65 2.16
CA GLN A 21 29.45 25.72 2.80
C GLN A 21 28.43 24.80 2.12
N TRP A 22 28.45 24.69 0.79
CA TRP A 22 27.60 23.77 0.04
C TRP A 22 27.94 22.29 0.31
N LEU A 23 29.23 21.94 0.36
CA LEU A 23 29.70 20.61 0.75
C LEU A 23 29.32 20.25 2.20
N ALA A 24 29.42 21.20 3.13
CA ALA A 24 29.01 21.00 4.52
C ALA A 24 27.48 20.83 4.64
N LEU A 25 26.69 21.54 3.82
CA LEU A 25 25.24 21.39 3.77
C LEU A 25 24.84 20.01 3.22
N LEU A 26 25.53 19.56 2.16
CA LEU A 26 25.40 18.20 1.61
C LEU A 26 25.77 17.14 2.65
N ALA A 27 26.88 17.29 3.35
CA ALA A 27 27.31 16.34 4.37
C ALA A 27 26.31 16.23 5.53
N LYS A 28 25.74 17.37 5.99
CA LYS A 28 24.67 17.38 7.00
C LYS A 28 23.39 16.69 6.49
N SER A 29 22.99 16.99 5.26
CA SER A 29 21.83 16.37 4.63
C SER A 29 22.01 14.85 4.46
N LEU A 30 23.21 14.40 4.04
CA LEU A 30 23.56 12.98 3.97
C LEU A 30 23.57 12.31 5.35
N LEU A 31 24.04 12.99 6.38
CA LEU A 31 24.02 12.48 7.76
C LEU A 31 22.59 12.35 8.30
N GLU A 32 21.72 13.32 8.02
CA GLU A 32 20.30 13.25 8.36
C GLU A 32 19.59 12.13 7.61
N LEU A 33 19.85 11.98 6.31
CA LEU A 33 19.35 10.86 5.51
C LEU A 33 19.85 9.52 6.06
N ALA A 34 21.12 9.43 6.46
CA ALA A 34 21.67 8.21 7.06
C ALA A 34 21.01 7.89 8.41
N ARG A 35 20.74 8.90 9.25
CA ARG A 35 19.99 8.70 10.52
C ARG A 35 18.55 8.27 10.26
N GLN A 36 17.88 8.89 9.29
CA GLN A 36 16.52 8.51 8.90
C GLN A 36 16.48 7.09 8.31
N ALA A 37 17.44 6.73 7.46
CA ALA A 37 17.58 5.39 6.90
C ALA A 37 17.88 4.35 7.99
N LYS A 38 18.73 4.68 8.96
CA LYS A 38 19.00 3.83 10.13
C LYS A 38 17.71 3.60 10.92
N LYS A 39 16.98 4.66 11.26
CA LYS A 39 15.69 4.55 11.97
C LYS A 39 14.67 3.73 11.17
N LEU A 40 14.58 3.95 9.87
CA LEU A 40 13.70 3.20 8.97
C LEU A 40 14.03 1.70 8.92
N GLY A 41 15.33 1.36 9.01
CA GLY A 41 15.83 0.00 9.11
C GLY A 41 15.56 -0.67 10.45
N GLU A 42 15.65 0.10 11.54
CA GLU A 42 15.28 -0.35 12.88
C GLU A 42 13.76 -0.61 12.98
N ASP A 43 12.93 0.23 12.35
CA ASP A 43 11.48 0.10 12.33
C ASP A 43 11.00 -1.08 11.47
N ASP A 44 11.56 -1.25 10.26
CA ASP A 44 11.27 -2.39 9.38
C ASP A 44 12.49 -2.78 8.52
N PRO A 45 13.28 -3.80 8.92
CA PRO A 45 14.50 -4.19 8.21
C PRO A 45 14.23 -4.65 6.78
N ARG A 46 12.99 -5.07 6.46
CA ARG A 46 12.58 -5.47 5.11
C ARG A 46 12.70 -4.30 4.12
N ARG A 47 12.61 -3.05 4.59
CA ARG A 47 12.74 -1.85 3.75
C ARG A 47 14.15 -1.65 3.23
N ILE A 48 15.16 -1.92 4.06
CA ILE A 48 16.57 -1.89 3.63
C ILE A 48 16.79 -2.97 2.57
N ILE A 49 16.37 -4.21 2.86
CA ILE A 49 16.51 -5.32 1.91
C ILE A 49 15.81 -4.97 0.60
N ASN A 50 14.59 -4.43 0.65
CA ASN A 50 13.86 -4.00 -0.55
C ASN A 50 14.61 -2.94 -1.37
N SER A 51 15.24 -1.96 -0.72
CA SER A 51 16.04 -0.95 -1.43
C SER A 51 17.26 -1.56 -2.14
N LEU A 52 17.92 -2.55 -1.51
CA LEU A 52 19.01 -3.30 -2.11
C LEU A 52 18.53 -4.15 -3.29
N LYS A 53 17.35 -4.79 -3.17
CA LYS A 53 16.73 -5.52 -4.28
C LYS A 53 16.41 -4.61 -5.47
N ALA A 54 15.88 -3.43 -5.22
CA ALA A 54 15.59 -2.47 -6.28
C ALA A 54 16.88 -2.09 -7.04
N GLY A 55 17.97 -1.80 -6.31
CA GLY A 55 19.28 -1.56 -6.89
C GLY A 55 19.81 -2.75 -7.69
N LEU A 56 19.70 -3.96 -7.13
CA LEU A 56 20.11 -5.19 -7.81
C LEU A 56 19.29 -5.45 -9.08
N SER A 57 18.00 -5.16 -9.08
CA SER A 57 17.15 -5.26 -10.27
C SER A 57 17.65 -4.33 -11.39
N ILE A 58 18.02 -3.10 -11.07
CA ILE A 58 18.58 -2.15 -12.04
C ILE A 58 19.92 -2.66 -12.60
N ILE A 59 20.79 -3.17 -11.73
CA ILE A 59 22.09 -3.74 -12.13
C ILE A 59 21.87 -4.94 -13.04
N LEU A 60 20.98 -5.87 -12.69
CA LEU A 60 20.70 -7.06 -13.48
C LEU A 60 20.08 -6.72 -14.84
N VAL A 61 19.16 -5.75 -14.89
CA VAL A 61 18.63 -5.25 -16.16
C VAL A 61 19.77 -4.68 -17.00
N SER A 62 20.62 -3.83 -16.41
CA SER A 62 21.75 -3.23 -17.14
C SER A 62 22.75 -4.28 -17.66
N LEU A 63 23.10 -5.27 -16.82
CA LEU A 63 23.98 -6.38 -17.20
C LEU A 63 23.38 -7.23 -18.32
N PHE A 64 22.07 -7.47 -18.30
CA PHE A 64 21.37 -8.22 -19.35
C PHE A 64 21.56 -7.57 -20.74
N TYR A 65 21.73 -6.25 -20.79
CA TYR A 65 22.01 -5.51 -22.03
C TYR A 65 23.50 -5.45 -22.43
N TYR A 66 24.43 -5.69 -21.50
CA TYR A 66 25.86 -5.75 -21.84
C TYR A 66 26.29 -7.09 -22.45
N VAL A 67 25.41 -8.09 -22.47
CA VAL A 67 25.68 -9.38 -23.12
C VAL A 67 25.46 -9.26 -24.64
N GLU A 68 26.55 -9.39 -25.39
CA GLU A 68 26.70 -9.07 -26.84
C GLU A 68 25.62 -9.61 -27.81
N PRO A 69 25.14 -10.87 -27.72
CA PRO A 69 24.04 -11.35 -28.56
C PRO A 69 22.68 -10.66 -28.30
N LEU A 70 22.51 -10.00 -27.15
CA LEU A 70 21.27 -9.28 -26.79
C LEU A 70 21.38 -7.79 -27.11
N TYR A 71 22.56 -7.18 -26.96
CA TYR A 71 22.78 -5.78 -27.36
C TYR A 71 22.53 -5.56 -28.86
N SER A 72 23.00 -6.48 -29.71
CA SER A 72 22.83 -6.46 -31.16
C SER A 72 21.37 -6.57 -31.63
N SER A 73 20.47 -7.10 -30.79
CA SER A 73 19.02 -7.19 -31.10
C SER A 73 18.17 -6.05 -30.55
N PHE A 74 18.64 -5.26 -29.56
CA PHE A 74 17.76 -4.35 -28.80
C PHE A 74 18.15 -2.86 -28.77
N GLY A 75 19.38 -2.47 -29.15
CA GLY A 75 19.76 -1.07 -29.44
C GLY A 75 19.28 0.01 -28.45
N VAL A 76 19.03 1.24 -28.94
CA VAL A 76 18.69 2.50 -28.20
C VAL A 76 17.54 2.38 -27.17
N ASN A 77 16.79 1.27 -27.18
CA ASN A 77 15.67 1.00 -26.26
C ASN A 77 16.08 0.54 -24.84
N THR A 78 17.37 0.39 -24.53
CA THR A 78 17.88 0.00 -23.20
C THR A 78 17.35 0.88 -22.06
N THR A 79 17.15 2.18 -22.32
CA THR A 79 16.58 3.12 -21.34
C THR A 79 15.17 2.73 -20.91
N SER A 80 14.36 2.17 -21.81
CA SER A 80 12.98 1.77 -21.51
C SER A 80 12.89 0.61 -20.52
N ALA A 81 13.84 -0.33 -20.56
CA ALA A 81 13.87 -1.46 -19.63
C ALA A 81 14.28 -1.03 -18.22
N VAL A 82 15.33 -0.21 -18.11
CA VAL A 82 15.79 0.34 -16.82
C VAL A 82 14.68 1.20 -16.19
N MET A 83 14.08 2.12 -16.97
CA MET A 83 12.94 2.91 -16.50
C MET A 83 11.76 2.03 -16.11
N THR A 84 11.53 0.91 -16.78
CA THR A 84 10.47 -0.03 -16.42
C THR A 84 10.76 -0.68 -15.08
N ALA A 85 11.95 -1.24 -14.87
CA ALA A 85 12.31 -1.85 -13.60
C ALA A 85 12.16 -0.84 -12.46
N VAL A 86 12.69 0.37 -12.60
CA VAL A 86 12.55 1.44 -11.59
C VAL A 86 11.09 1.76 -11.27
N VAL A 87 10.25 1.91 -12.29
CA VAL A 87 8.86 2.38 -12.11
C VAL A 87 7.93 1.31 -11.54
N ILE A 88 8.16 0.03 -11.86
CA ILE A 88 7.31 -1.06 -11.37
C ILE A 88 7.78 -1.65 -10.05
N PHE A 89 9.06 -1.48 -9.69
CA PHE A 89 9.61 -2.09 -8.49
C PHE A 89 8.93 -1.50 -7.26
N GLU A 90 8.29 -2.36 -6.49
CA GLU A 90 7.53 -1.99 -5.31
C GLU A 90 7.98 -2.80 -4.09
N PHE A 91 7.58 -2.33 -2.91
CA PHE A 91 7.96 -2.96 -1.65
C PHE A 91 7.50 -4.41 -1.50
N SER A 92 6.32 -4.75 -2.04
CA SER A 92 5.77 -6.10 -2.00
C SER A 92 5.78 -6.78 -3.36
N VAL A 93 5.77 -8.11 -3.33
CA VAL A 93 5.70 -8.94 -4.54
C VAL A 93 4.39 -8.68 -5.29
N GLY A 94 3.25 -8.66 -4.58
CA GLY A 94 1.94 -8.39 -5.18
C GLY A 94 1.85 -7.03 -5.86
N ALA A 95 2.43 -5.98 -5.26
CA ALA A 95 2.46 -4.65 -5.88
C ALA A 95 3.33 -4.61 -7.14
N THR A 96 4.50 -5.25 -7.12
CA THR A 96 5.40 -5.31 -8.28
C THR A 96 4.76 -6.09 -9.44
N LEU A 97 4.14 -7.24 -9.13
CA LEU A 97 3.40 -8.04 -10.12
C LEU A 97 2.22 -7.26 -10.70
N GLY A 98 1.39 -6.64 -9.86
CA GLY A 98 0.25 -5.84 -10.30
C GLY A 98 0.66 -4.67 -11.19
N LYS A 99 1.71 -3.92 -10.81
CA LYS A 99 2.26 -2.85 -11.65
C LYS A 99 2.88 -3.37 -12.95
N GLY A 100 3.61 -4.49 -12.90
CA GLY A 100 4.21 -5.13 -14.08
C GLY A 100 3.16 -5.54 -15.11
N VAL A 101 2.12 -6.27 -14.68
CA VAL A 101 1.00 -6.69 -15.55
C VAL A 101 0.25 -5.47 -16.10
N ASN A 102 -0.07 -4.50 -15.25
CA ASN A 102 -0.74 -3.27 -15.68
C ASN A 102 0.09 -2.50 -16.73
N LYS A 103 1.42 -2.43 -16.56
CA LYS A 103 2.32 -1.81 -17.52
C LYS A 103 2.36 -2.56 -18.85
N MET A 104 2.45 -3.89 -18.82
CA MET A 104 2.44 -4.71 -20.04
C MET A 104 1.13 -4.55 -20.81
N LEU A 105 -0.03 -4.65 -20.13
CA LEU A 105 -1.34 -4.48 -20.76
C LEU A 105 -1.54 -3.07 -21.32
N ALA A 106 -1.17 -2.04 -20.56
CA ALA A 106 -1.24 -0.64 -21.01
C ALA A 106 -0.34 -0.40 -22.23
N THR A 107 0.88 -0.95 -22.22
CA THR A 107 1.83 -0.80 -23.34
C THR A 107 1.32 -1.51 -24.59
N LEU A 108 0.81 -2.74 -24.44
CA LEU A 108 0.27 -3.52 -25.54
C LEU A 108 -0.95 -2.82 -26.16
N GLY A 109 -1.90 -2.37 -25.34
CA GLY A 109 -3.08 -1.64 -25.80
C GLY A 109 -2.71 -0.32 -26.47
N ALA A 110 -1.79 0.44 -25.89
CA ALA A 110 -1.30 1.69 -26.45
C ALA A 110 -0.56 1.50 -27.78
N GLY A 111 0.28 0.45 -27.88
CA GLY A 111 1.00 0.10 -29.09
C GLY A 111 0.04 -0.33 -30.22
N ALA A 112 -0.92 -1.20 -29.92
CA ALA A 112 -1.94 -1.64 -30.87
C ALA A 112 -2.79 -0.47 -31.38
N LEU A 113 -3.21 0.43 -30.48
CA LEU A 113 -3.98 1.61 -30.86
C LEU A 113 -3.13 2.61 -31.66
N GLY A 114 -1.87 2.82 -31.28
CA GLY A 114 -0.93 3.67 -32.03
C GLY A 114 -0.70 3.16 -33.46
N LEU A 115 -0.55 1.84 -33.62
CA LEU A 115 -0.48 1.21 -34.95
C LEU A 115 -1.78 1.43 -35.75
N GLY A 116 -2.94 1.32 -35.10
CA GLY A 116 -4.23 1.59 -35.74
C GLY A 116 -4.36 3.05 -36.21
N VAL A 117 -3.95 4.00 -35.37
CA VAL A 117 -3.94 5.44 -35.71
C VAL A 117 -2.98 5.72 -36.87
N HIS A 118 -1.78 5.15 -36.86
CA HIS A 118 -0.84 5.31 -37.97
C HIS A 118 -1.42 4.77 -39.30
N ARG A 119 -2.05 3.58 -39.26
CA ARG A 119 -2.71 3.00 -40.45
C ARG A 119 -3.86 3.88 -40.96
N LEU A 120 -4.55 4.60 -40.08
CA LEU A 120 -5.61 5.53 -40.47
C LEU A 120 -5.04 6.86 -40.99
N ALA A 121 -3.96 7.36 -40.38
CA ALA A 121 -3.31 8.61 -40.76
C ALA A 121 -2.65 8.54 -42.13
N THR A 122 -2.04 7.40 -42.48
CA THR A 122 -1.44 7.18 -43.80
C THR A 122 -2.45 7.24 -44.96
N LEU A 123 -3.75 6.98 -44.70
CA LEU A 123 -4.81 7.17 -45.70
C LEU A 123 -5.10 8.65 -45.99
N SER A 124 -4.66 9.57 -45.13
CA SER A 124 -4.93 11.01 -45.25
C SER A 124 -3.87 11.76 -46.09
N GLY A 125 -2.91 11.03 -46.66
CA GLY A 125 -1.82 11.59 -47.45
C GLY A 125 -0.77 12.32 -46.62
N LYS A 126 0.35 12.70 -47.25
CA LYS A 126 1.55 13.23 -46.57
C LYS A 126 1.30 14.49 -45.74
N THR A 127 0.38 15.36 -46.16
CA THR A 127 0.05 16.61 -45.45
C THR A 127 -0.97 16.37 -44.32
N GLY A 128 -1.87 15.41 -44.48
CA GLY A 128 -2.93 15.10 -43.52
C GLY A 128 -2.50 14.13 -42.41
N GLU A 129 -1.51 13.27 -42.68
CA GLU A 129 -0.99 12.29 -41.73
C GLU A 129 -0.62 12.86 -40.35
N PRO A 130 0.23 13.91 -40.23
CA PRO A 130 0.58 14.46 -38.91
C PRO A 130 -0.62 15.09 -38.20
N ILE A 131 -1.55 15.71 -38.95
CA ILE A 131 -2.76 16.34 -38.39
C ILE A 131 -3.67 15.27 -37.77
N VAL A 132 -3.84 14.14 -38.45
CA VAL A 132 -4.66 13.03 -37.95
C VAL A 132 -4.01 12.40 -36.72
N ILE A 133 -2.70 12.15 -36.74
CA ILE A 133 -1.97 11.62 -35.59
C ILE A 133 -2.17 12.53 -34.36
N ASP A 134 -1.94 13.84 -34.51
CA ASP A 134 -2.05 14.80 -33.40
C ASP A 134 -3.49 14.90 -32.86
N LEU A 135 -4.50 14.82 -33.73
CA LEU A 135 -5.90 14.80 -33.32
C LEU A 135 -6.22 13.58 -32.45
N PHE A 136 -5.73 12.40 -32.83
CA PHE A 136 -5.92 11.17 -32.05
C PHE A 136 -5.13 11.20 -30.73
N VAL A 137 -3.89 11.71 -30.75
CA VAL A 137 -3.10 11.95 -29.53
C VAL A 137 -3.87 12.84 -28.56
N PHE A 138 -4.38 13.98 -29.04
CA PHE A 138 -5.19 14.89 -28.25
C PHE A 138 -6.44 14.20 -27.69
N ALA A 139 -7.25 13.56 -28.54
CA ALA A 139 -8.51 12.95 -28.14
C ALA A 139 -8.30 11.85 -27.09
N ILE A 140 -7.36 10.94 -27.31
CA ILE A 140 -7.09 9.81 -26.40
C ILE A 140 -6.45 10.31 -25.10
N ALA A 141 -5.51 11.25 -25.16
CA ALA A 141 -4.92 11.83 -23.95
C ALA A 141 -5.98 12.58 -23.11
N ALA A 142 -6.87 13.34 -23.75
CA ALA A 142 -7.98 14.02 -23.07
C ALA A 142 -8.94 13.01 -22.43
N MET A 143 -9.41 12.00 -23.17
CA MET A 143 -10.30 10.97 -22.66
C MET A 143 -9.69 10.20 -21.48
N ALA A 144 -8.44 9.77 -21.59
CA ALA A 144 -7.76 9.05 -20.52
C ALA A 144 -7.48 9.96 -19.31
N THR A 145 -7.19 11.24 -19.52
CA THR A 145 -7.04 12.21 -18.42
C THR A 145 -8.36 12.47 -17.70
N LEU A 146 -9.48 12.59 -18.43
CA LEU A 146 -10.82 12.67 -17.85
C LEU A 146 -11.15 11.40 -17.07
N ALA A 147 -10.82 10.22 -17.58
CA ALA A 147 -11.00 8.95 -16.88
C ALA A 147 -10.29 8.93 -15.51
N ARG A 148 -9.12 9.55 -15.39
CA ARG A 148 -8.35 9.66 -14.14
C ARG A 148 -8.99 10.58 -13.09
N ILE A 149 -9.93 11.44 -13.46
CA ILE A 149 -10.65 12.30 -12.52
C ILE A 149 -11.67 11.47 -11.72
N PHE A 150 -12.25 10.43 -12.32
CA PHE A 150 -13.24 9.59 -11.66
C PHE A 150 -12.59 8.73 -10.56
N PRO A 151 -12.99 8.86 -9.27
CA PRO A 151 -12.33 8.17 -8.16
C PRO A 151 -12.26 6.65 -8.31
N ARG A 152 -13.30 6.04 -8.89
CA ARG A 152 -13.36 4.59 -9.14
C ARG A 152 -12.30 4.11 -10.13
N LEU A 153 -12.07 4.89 -11.19
CA LEU A 153 -11.07 4.57 -12.21
C LEU A 153 -9.67 4.95 -11.73
N LYS A 154 -9.52 6.06 -11.03
CA LYS A 154 -8.27 6.48 -10.41
C LYS A 154 -7.74 5.44 -9.43
N ALA A 155 -8.57 4.97 -8.51
CA ALA A 155 -8.15 4.01 -7.50
C ALA A 155 -7.67 2.67 -8.09
N LYS A 156 -8.23 2.26 -9.24
CA LYS A 156 -7.95 0.94 -9.84
C LYS A 156 -6.93 0.98 -10.99
N CYS A 157 -6.92 2.06 -11.76
CA CYS A 157 -6.29 2.11 -13.08
C CYS A 157 -5.38 3.32 -13.29
N ASP A 158 -5.16 4.22 -12.30
CA ASP A 158 -4.40 5.46 -12.52
C ASP A 158 -3.00 5.21 -13.11
N TYR A 159 -2.27 4.26 -12.54
CA TYR A 159 -0.95 3.86 -13.05
C TYR A 159 -1.01 3.34 -14.49
N GLY A 160 -1.97 2.45 -14.80
CA GLY A 160 -2.14 1.90 -16.13
C GLY A 160 -2.53 2.96 -17.16
N LEU A 161 -3.44 3.88 -16.81
CA LEU A 161 -3.84 5.01 -17.66
C LEU A 161 -2.68 5.96 -17.94
N MET A 162 -1.85 6.25 -16.93
CA MET A 162 -0.65 7.09 -17.11
C MET A 162 0.33 6.45 -18.11
N ILE A 163 0.63 5.16 -17.94
CA ILE A 163 1.52 4.42 -18.85
C ILE A 163 0.90 4.32 -20.25
N PHE A 164 -0.40 4.12 -20.35
CA PHE A 164 -1.12 4.05 -21.62
C PHE A 164 -1.01 5.37 -22.39
N ILE A 165 -1.32 6.52 -21.77
CA ILE A 165 -1.20 7.85 -22.41
C ILE A 165 0.23 8.08 -22.88
N LEU A 166 1.21 7.84 -22.01
CA LEU A 166 2.63 8.07 -22.32
C LEU A 166 3.09 7.19 -23.50
N THR A 167 2.71 5.91 -23.49
CA THR A 167 3.12 4.96 -24.52
C THR A 167 2.44 5.26 -25.84
N PHE A 168 1.14 5.51 -25.82
CA PHE A 168 0.34 5.80 -27.01
C PHE A 168 0.83 7.06 -27.69
N SER A 169 1.08 8.13 -26.92
CA SER A 169 1.61 9.39 -27.45
C SER A 169 2.99 9.18 -28.08
N LEU A 170 3.89 8.45 -27.40
CA LEU A 170 5.23 8.21 -27.92
C LEU A 170 5.22 7.31 -29.16
N VAL A 171 4.41 6.25 -29.19
CA VAL A 171 4.29 5.38 -30.38
C VAL A 171 3.68 6.15 -31.56
N SER A 172 2.62 6.92 -31.32
CA SER A 172 1.93 7.65 -32.39
C SER A 172 2.80 8.76 -32.98
N VAL A 173 3.48 9.55 -32.14
CA VAL A 173 4.37 10.63 -32.61
C VAL A 173 5.63 10.06 -33.29
N SER A 174 6.24 9.01 -32.73
CA SER A 174 7.39 8.37 -33.36
C SER A 174 7.03 7.68 -34.68
N SER A 175 5.77 7.26 -34.85
CA SER A 175 5.32 6.59 -36.08
C SER A 175 5.42 7.44 -37.33
N TYR A 176 5.39 8.77 -37.19
CA TYR A 176 5.57 9.68 -38.32
C TYR A 176 7.01 9.71 -38.84
N ARG A 177 8.01 9.39 -37.99
CA ARG A 177 9.44 9.51 -38.33
C ARG A 177 10.11 8.21 -38.75
N GLU A 178 9.53 7.06 -38.41
CA GLU A 178 10.11 5.74 -38.69
C GLU A 178 9.24 4.92 -39.63
N GLU A 179 9.87 4.36 -40.67
CA GLU A 179 9.19 3.56 -41.69
C GLU A 179 8.75 2.17 -41.17
N ASN A 180 9.32 1.67 -40.06
CA ASN A 180 9.11 0.31 -39.55
C ASN A 180 8.53 0.28 -38.12
N ILE A 181 7.35 0.84 -37.94
CA ILE A 181 6.68 1.01 -36.64
C ILE A 181 6.39 -0.31 -35.94
N GLN A 182 6.11 -1.37 -36.70
CA GLN A 182 5.88 -2.70 -36.14
C GLN A 182 7.13 -3.25 -35.44
N LYS A 183 8.31 -3.03 -36.04
CA LYS A 183 9.59 -3.44 -35.46
C LYS A 183 9.88 -2.62 -34.19
N MET A 184 9.72 -1.30 -34.25
CA MET A 184 9.88 -0.41 -33.09
C MET A 184 8.95 -0.80 -31.92
N ALA A 185 7.67 -1.04 -32.20
CA ALA A 185 6.69 -1.42 -31.19
C ALA A 185 7.00 -2.77 -30.54
N LEU A 186 7.45 -3.75 -31.33
CA LEU A 186 7.83 -5.07 -30.84
C LEU A 186 9.08 -5.00 -29.95
N GLU A 187 10.12 -4.29 -30.39
CA GLU A 187 11.34 -4.09 -29.59
C GLU A 187 11.02 -3.41 -28.25
N ARG A 188 10.14 -2.41 -28.26
CA ARG A 188 9.72 -1.72 -27.03
C ARG A 188 8.93 -2.64 -26.09
N LEU A 189 8.04 -3.47 -26.63
CA LEU A 189 7.29 -4.44 -25.82
C LEU A 189 8.23 -5.49 -25.20
N LEU A 190 9.19 -5.99 -25.97
CA LEU A 190 10.18 -6.97 -25.50
C LEU A 190 11.08 -6.37 -24.41
N THR A 191 11.61 -5.17 -24.60
CA THR A 191 12.44 -4.50 -23.58
C THR A 191 11.67 -4.21 -22.29
N ILE A 192 10.41 -3.79 -22.38
CA ILE A 192 9.52 -3.63 -21.21
C ILE A 192 9.28 -4.97 -20.51
N THR A 193 9.06 -6.05 -21.29
CA THR A 193 8.83 -7.39 -20.75
C THR A 193 10.05 -7.92 -20.01
N VAL A 194 11.25 -7.73 -20.54
CA VAL A 194 12.51 -8.08 -19.87
C VAL A 194 12.69 -7.30 -18.57
N GLY A 195 12.48 -5.99 -18.60
CA GLY A 195 12.53 -5.15 -17.38
C GLY A 195 11.52 -5.60 -16.33
N CYS A 196 10.31 -5.97 -16.75
CA CYS A 196 9.30 -6.51 -15.85
C CYS A 196 9.72 -7.85 -15.25
N PHE A 197 10.19 -8.77 -16.10
CA PHE A 197 10.59 -10.11 -15.70
C PHE A 197 11.72 -10.08 -14.66
N ILE A 198 12.79 -9.32 -14.91
CA ILE A 198 13.92 -9.22 -13.99
C ILE A 198 13.50 -8.60 -12.66
N ALA A 199 12.71 -7.52 -12.67
CA ALA A 199 12.21 -6.89 -11.44
C ALA A 199 11.34 -7.83 -10.60
N ILE A 200 10.42 -8.56 -11.24
CA ILE A 200 9.56 -9.55 -10.58
C ILE A 200 10.41 -10.70 -10.02
N LEU A 201 11.35 -11.23 -10.80
CA LEU A 201 12.22 -12.33 -10.41
C LEU A 201 13.03 -11.97 -9.16
N VAL A 202 13.67 -10.79 -9.16
CA VAL A 202 14.43 -10.29 -8.01
C VAL A 202 13.54 -10.18 -6.77
N ASN A 203 12.31 -9.68 -6.91
CA ASN A 203 11.42 -9.48 -5.77
C ASN A 203 10.88 -10.79 -5.18
N ILE A 204 10.69 -11.81 -6.02
CA ILE A 204 10.25 -13.15 -5.58
C ILE A 204 11.41 -13.95 -4.98
N CYS A 205 12.59 -13.94 -5.61
CA CYS A 205 13.70 -14.82 -5.24
C CYS A 205 14.50 -14.32 -4.02
N ILE A 206 14.56 -13.01 -3.80
CA ILE A 206 15.37 -12.43 -2.71
C ILE A 206 14.43 -11.96 -1.61
N CYS A 207 14.42 -12.66 -0.47
CA CYS A 207 13.68 -12.29 0.76
C CYS A 207 12.27 -11.70 0.48
N PRO A 208 11.35 -12.44 -0.16
CA PRO A 208 10.09 -11.89 -0.65
C PRO A 208 9.28 -11.25 0.48
N VAL A 209 8.64 -10.11 0.16
CA VAL A 209 7.75 -9.40 1.09
C VAL A 209 6.32 -9.61 0.62
N TRP A 210 5.54 -10.31 1.46
CA TRP A 210 4.16 -10.68 1.19
C TRP A 210 3.19 -9.74 1.91
N ILE A 211 2.46 -8.94 1.14
CA ILE A 211 1.46 -8.01 1.69
C ILE A 211 0.22 -8.75 2.20
N GLY A 212 -0.07 -9.95 1.68
CA GLY A 212 -1.13 -10.81 2.18
C GLY A 212 -0.89 -11.27 3.62
N GLU A 213 0.36 -11.53 3.98
CA GLU A 213 0.76 -11.88 5.35
C GLU A 213 0.63 -10.67 6.29
N ASP A 214 1.06 -9.48 5.83
CA ASP A 214 0.86 -8.23 6.59
C ASP A 214 -0.64 -7.93 6.82
N LEU A 215 -1.50 -8.16 5.82
CA LEU A 215 -2.96 -8.05 5.95
C LEU A 215 -3.51 -9.04 6.99
N HIS A 216 -3.07 -10.29 6.91
CA HIS A 216 -3.50 -11.34 7.82
C HIS A 216 -3.18 -10.98 9.29
N ASN A 217 -1.94 -10.56 9.53
CA ASN A 217 -1.49 -10.12 10.85
C ASN A 217 -2.22 -8.87 11.32
N LEU A 218 -2.50 -7.92 10.42
CA LEU A 218 -3.25 -6.72 10.73
C LEU A 218 -4.69 -7.03 11.18
N VAL A 219 -5.40 -7.88 10.45
CA VAL A 219 -6.77 -8.26 10.79
C VAL A 219 -6.82 -8.97 12.13
N ALA A 220 -5.90 -9.91 12.38
CA ALA A 220 -5.77 -10.57 13.68
C ALA A 220 -5.51 -9.55 14.81
N LEU A 221 -4.57 -8.62 14.60
CA LEU A 221 -4.23 -7.59 15.57
C LEU A 221 -5.42 -6.65 15.88
N ASN A 222 -6.21 -6.28 14.88
CA ASN A 222 -7.39 -5.44 15.09
C ASN A 222 -8.45 -6.16 15.93
N ILE A 223 -8.66 -7.46 15.71
CA ILE A 223 -9.54 -8.28 16.55
C ILE A 223 -8.99 -8.37 17.98
N GLU A 224 -7.68 -8.57 18.14
CA GLU A 224 -7.03 -8.64 19.45
C GLU A 224 -7.21 -7.34 20.24
N LYS A 225 -6.96 -6.19 19.61
CA LYS A 225 -7.17 -4.86 20.21
C LYS A 225 -8.59 -4.68 20.71
N LEU A 226 -9.58 -5.11 19.92
CA LEU A 226 -10.98 -5.06 20.31
C LEU A 226 -11.28 -6.00 21.48
N GLY A 227 -10.71 -7.21 21.47
CA GLY A 227 -10.84 -8.16 22.57
C GLY A 227 -10.23 -7.67 23.88
N ILE A 228 -9.03 -7.07 23.83
CA ILE A 228 -8.38 -6.44 24.99
C ILE A 228 -9.25 -5.29 25.54
N PHE A 229 -9.78 -4.45 24.66
CA PHE A 229 -10.66 -3.36 25.06
C PHE A 229 -11.94 -3.88 25.75
N LEU A 230 -12.58 -4.94 25.23
CA LEU A 230 -13.77 -5.53 25.84
C LEU A 230 -13.48 -6.21 27.20
N GLN A 231 -12.31 -6.84 27.37
CA GLN A 231 -11.90 -7.37 28.68
C GLN A 231 -11.68 -6.24 29.69
N GLY A 232 -10.97 -5.17 29.29
CA GLY A 232 -10.74 -4.00 30.15
C GLY A 232 -12.02 -3.23 30.46
N PHE A 233 -12.96 -3.16 29.51
CA PHE A 233 -14.29 -2.58 29.73
C PHE A 233 -15.11 -3.41 30.73
N GLY A 234 -15.05 -4.74 30.64
CA GLY A 234 -15.79 -5.61 31.55
C GLY A 234 -15.25 -5.64 32.98
N GLY A 235 -13.93 -5.58 33.16
CA GLY A 235 -13.27 -5.58 34.47
C GLY A 235 -12.96 -4.17 34.99
N GLU A 236 -11.80 -3.65 34.61
CA GLU A 236 -11.20 -2.44 35.20
C GLU A 236 -12.08 -1.18 35.08
N TYR A 237 -12.74 -0.96 33.94
CA TYR A 237 -13.54 0.26 33.71
C TYR A 237 -14.70 0.42 34.71
N PHE A 238 -15.33 -0.69 35.09
CA PHE A 238 -16.48 -0.67 35.99
C PHE A 238 -16.09 -0.59 37.47
N GLU A 239 -14.93 -1.13 37.85
CA GLU A 239 -14.34 -0.96 39.19
C GLU A 239 -13.84 0.49 39.39
N MET A 240 -13.25 1.10 38.35
CA MET A 240 -12.79 2.50 38.39
C MET A 240 -13.89 3.54 38.62
N TYR A 241 -15.08 3.34 38.05
CA TYR A 241 -16.21 4.26 38.21
C TYR A 241 -16.75 4.25 39.65
N GLU A 242 -16.55 3.16 40.40
CA GLU A 242 -16.91 3.05 41.81
C GLU A 242 -15.88 3.70 42.75
N GLU A 243 -14.59 3.61 42.44
CA GLU A 243 -13.53 4.07 43.36
C GLU A 243 -13.00 5.48 43.08
N GLY A 244 -13.34 6.10 41.94
CA GLY A 244 -12.86 7.45 41.60
C GLY A 244 -11.34 7.55 41.41
N LEU A 245 -10.64 6.42 41.25
CA LEU A 245 -9.19 6.38 41.10
C LEU A 245 -8.76 6.76 39.67
N PRO A 246 -7.64 7.49 39.48
CA PRO A 246 -7.06 7.72 38.17
C PRO A 246 -6.33 6.45 37.68
N SER A 247 -6.75 5.91 36.52
CA SER A 247 -6.17 4.68 35.97
C SER A 247 -4.70 4.85 35.58
N LYS A 248 -3.89 3.82 35.89
CA LYS A 248 -2.47 3.74 35.53
C LYS A 248 -2.22 3.38 34.06
N ASP A 249 -3.21 2.89 33.33
CA ASP A 249 -3.02 2.55 31.92
C ASP A 249 -4.33 2.64 31.08
N ARG A 250 -4.53 3.78 30.40
CA ARG A 250 -5.63 3.98 29.43
C ARG A 250 -5.27 3.49 28.02
N SER A 251 -4.18 2.75 27.85
CA SER A 251 -3.73 2.29 26.54
C SER A 251 -4.76 1.45 25.80
N PHE A 252 -5.63 0.69 26.50
CA PHE A 252 -6.72 -0.08 25.89
C PHE A 252 -7.78 0.82 25.21
N LEU A 253 -8.07 2.00 25.77
CA LEU A 253 -8.97 3.01 25.18
C LEU A 253 -8.37 3.65 23.92
N GLN A 254 -7.05 3.70 23.80
CA GLN A 254 -6.36 4.19 22.60
C GLN A 254 -6.19 3.08 21.55
N GLY A 255 -6.00 1.84 22.00
CA GLY A 255 -5.82 0.66 21.16
C GLY A 255 -7.02 0.41 20.24
N TYR A 256 -8.25 0.42 20.76
CA TYR A 256 -9.44 0.17 19.95
C TYR A 256 -9.70 1.30 18.93
N LYS A 257 -9.39 2.56 19.27
CA LYS A 257 -9.56 3.71 18.36
C LYS A 257 -8.73 3.55 17.08
N SER A 258 -7.58 2.90 17.17
CA SER A 258 -6.74 2.63 15.99
C SER A 258 -7.39 1.71 14.96
N VAL A 259 -8.44 0.96 15.35
CA VAL A 259 -9.19 0.05 14.48
C VAL A 259 -10.12 0.80 13.51
N PHE A 260 -10.58 2.01 13.86
CA PHE A 260 -11.53 2.75 13.02
C PHE A 260 -10.96 3.13 11.65
N ASN A 261 -9.68 3.48 11.61
CA ASN A 261 -9.03 4.05 10.41
C ASN A 261 -8.29 3.00 9.58
N THR A 262 -8.63 1.71 9.70
CA THR A 262 -7.91 0.63 8.99
C THR A 262 -8.51 0.26 7.63
N GLN A 263 -9.72 0.72 7.32
CA GLN A 263 -10.45 0.30 6.11
C GLN A 263 -9.65 0.48 4.82
N SER A 264 -9.16 1.70 4.55
CA SER A 264 -8.41 1.98 3.32
C SER A 264 -7.11 1.17 3.24
N ARG A 265 -6.46 0.93 4.38
CA ARG A 265 -5.23 0.14 4.46
C ARG A 265 -5.51 -1.33 4.15
N GLU A 266 -6.56 -1.90 4.73
CA GLU A 266 -6.98 -3.28 4.50
C GLU A 266 -7.39 -3.50 3.03
N GLU A 267 -8.20 -2.59 2.46
CA GLU A 267 -8.62 -2.64 1.06
C GLU A 267 -7.42 -2.59 0.11
N ASN A 268 -6.46 -1.69 0.36
CA ASN A 268 -5.24 -1.61 -0.43
C ASN A 268 -4.41 -2.90 -0.32
N MET A 269 -4.18 -3.41 0.88
CA MET A 269 -3.41 -4.65 1.08
C MET A 269 -4.10 -5.85 0.42
N ALA A 270 -5.42 -5.98 0.52
CA ALA A 270 -6.18 -7.06 -0.12
C ALA A 270 -6.10 -7.00 -1.65
N ASN A 271 -6.18 -5.79 -2.22
CA ASN A 271 -6.03 -5.59 -3.67
C ASN A 271 -4.64 -6.01 -4.17
N LEU A 272 -3.59 -5.70 -3.41
CA LEU A 272 -2.22 -6.09 -3.74
C LEU A 272 -1.98 -7.60 -3.54
N ALA A 273 -2.52 -8.18 -2.46
CA ALA A 273 -2.39 -9.60 -2.12
C ALA A 273 -3.02 -10.53 -3.16
N ARG A 274 -4.04 -10.07 -3.90
CA ARG A 274 -4.64 -10.82 -5.02
C ARG A 274 -3.67 -11.13 -6.16
N TRP A 275 -2.61 -10.34 -6.31
CA TRP A 275 -1.58 -10.54 -7.33
C TRP A 275 -0.50 -11.53 -6.90
N GLU A 276 -0.46 -11.91 -5.63
CA GLU A 276 0.60 -12.77 -5.11
C GLU A 276 0.44 -14.23 -5.62
N PRO A 277 1.53 -14.91 -5.99
CA PRO A 277 1.53 -16.36 -6.13
C PRO A 277 1.20 -17.02 -4.79
N GLY A 278 0.91 -18.33 -4.80
CA GLY A 278 0.78 -19.08 -3.55
C GLY A 278 2.09 -19.03 -2.75
N HIS A 279 2.00 -18.74 -1.46
CA HIS A 279 3.15 -18.62 -0.55
C HIS A 279 2.79 -19.02 0.87
N GLY A 280 3.76 -19.56 1.62
CA GLY A 280 3.55 -20.00 3.00
C GLY A 280 2.34 -20.91 3.16
N ARG A 281 1.36 -20.48 3.97
CA ARG A 281 0.07 -21.16 4.17
C ARG A 281 -1.07 -20.61 3.28
N PHE A 282 -0.78 -19.57 2.50
CA PHE A 282 -1.72 -18.94 1.59
C PHE A 282 -1.68 -19.61 0.23
N ARG A 283 -2.79 -20.26 -0.13
CA ARG A 283 -2.95 -20.89 -1.45
C ARG A 283 -3.12 -19.84 -2.54
N PHE A 284 -2.83 -20.22 -3.79
CA PHE A 284 -3.16 -19.39 -4.95
C PHE A 284 -4.66 -19.05 -4.97
N ARG A 285 -4.99 -17.80 -5.31
CA ARG A 285 -6.37 -17.24 -5.22
C ARG A 285 -6.96 -17.36 -3.80
N HIS A 286 -6.15 -17.09 -2.78
CA HIS A 286 -6.61 -17.01 -1.40
C HIS A 286 -7.81 -16.05 -1.26
N PRO A 287 -8.81 -16.33 -0.40
CA PRO A 287 -10.03 -15.53 -0.29
C PRO A 287 -9.81 -14.22 0.50
N TRP A 288 -9.03 -13.29 -0.06
CA TRP A 288 -8.72 -12.00 0.56
C TRP A 288 -9.95 -11.13 0.89
N GLU A 289 -11.07 -11.32 0.19
CA GLU A 289 -12.35 -10.65 0.48
C GLU A 289 -12.91 -10.98 1.87
N GLN A 290 -12.61 -12.17 2.39
CA GLN A 290 -13.04 -12.55 3.74
C GLN A 290 -12.34 -11.70 4.80
N TYR A 291 -11.09 -11.29 4.57
CA TYR A 291 -10.37 -10.38 5.48
C TYR A 291 -11.03 -8.99 5.54
N LEU A 292 -11.51 -8.48 4.40
CA LEU A 292 -12.26 -7.21 4.35
C LEU A 292 -13.59 -7.32 5.09
N THR A 293 -14.27 -8.45 4.95
CA THR A 293 -15.52 -8.74 5.67
C THR A 293 -15.28 -8.79 7.18
N ILE A 294 -14.24 -9.51 7.63
CA ILE A 294 -13.85 -9.60 9.03
C ILE A 294 -13.44 -8.22 9.57
N GLY A 295 -12.64 -7.46 8.82
CA GLY A 295 -12.25 -6.10 9.19
C GLY A 295 -13.46 -5.17 9.34
N SER A 296 -14.43 -5.26 8.43
CA SER A 296 -15.69 -4.51 8.50
C SER A 296 -16.50 -4.86 9.75
N LEU A 297 -16.66 -6.16 10.05
CA LEU A 297 -17.37 -6.62 11.25
C LEU A 297 -16.65 -6.17 12.54
N THR A 298 -15.32 -6.26 12.57
CA THR A 298 -14.50 -5.79 13.70
C THR A 298 -14.70 -4.29 13.94
N ARG A 299 -14.67 -3.47 12.88
CA ARG A 299 -14.94 -2.03 12.97
C ARG A 299 -16.37 -1.73 13.43
N GLN A 300 -17.36 -2.41 12.87
CA GLN A 300 -18.76 -2.23 13.28
C GLN A 300 -18.96 -2.56 14.76
N CYS A 301 -18.32 -3.62 15.25
CA CYS A 301 -18.32 -3.96 16.67
C CYS A 301 -17.68 -2.84 17.50
N ALA A 302 -16.51 -2.35 17.10
CA ALA A 302 -15.83 -1.24 17.76
C ALA A 302 -16.66 0.06 17.81
N ILE A 303 -17.42 0.38 16.74
CA ILE A 303 -18.26 1.59 16.68
C ILE A 303 -19.46 1.47 17.63
N LYS A 304 -20.04 0.26 17.75
CA LYS A 304 -21.23 0.03 18.57
C LYS A 304 -20.94 0.08 20.08
N ILE A 305 -19.68 -0.07 20.48
CA ILE A 305 -19.29 0.00 21.88
C ILE A 305 -18.93 1.46 22.18
N ASP A 306 -19.87 2.19 22.79
CA ASP A 306 -19.64 3.55 23.24
C ASP A 306 -19.08 3.54 24.68
N PRO A 307 -17.79 3.87 24.89
CA PRO A 307 -17.19 3.91 26.22
C PRO A 307 -17.64 5.14 27.04
N SER A 308 -18.47 6.03 26.47
CA SER A 308 -19.06 7.18 27.16
C SER A 308 -20.48 6.92 27.67
N LEU A 309 -21.03 5.73 27.42
CA LEU A 309 -22.36 5.36 27.88
C LEU A 309 -22.35 5.12 29.41
N GLU A 310 -23.09 5.94 30.16
CA GLU A 310 -23.37 5.66 31.57
C GLU A 310 -24.28 4.43 31.68
N ILE A 311 -23.71 3.32 32.13
CA ILE A 311 -24.45 2.07 32.31
C ILE A 311 -25.08 2.06 33.71
N PRO A 312 -26.42 1.94 33.83
CA PRO A 312 -27.08 1.87 35.13
C PRO A 312 -26.52 0.73 35.98
N SER A 313 -26.32 0.97 37.27
CA SER A 313 -25.79 -0.02 38.23
C SER A 313 -26.53 -1.35 38.22
N GLN A 314 -27.85 -1.34 37.95
CA GLN A 314 -28.71 -2.51 37.85
C GLN A 314 -28.35 -3.47 36.71
N VAL A 315 -27.72 -2.96 35.65
CA VAL A 315 -27.40 -3.69 34.41
C VAL A 315 -25.89 -3.93 34.29
N LYS A 316 -25.10 -3.25 35.13
CA LYS A 316 -23.63 -3.25 35.16
C LYS A 316 -23.04 -4.66 35.15
N GLU A 317 -23.44 -5.51 36.09
CA GLU A 317 -22.90 -6.88 36.20
C GLU A 317 -23.13 -7.74 34.95
N HIS A 318 -24.32 -7.61 34.34
CA HIS A 318 -24.65 -8.32 33.11
C HIS A 318 -23.82 -7.80 31.92
N CYS A 319 -23.67 -6.48 31.79
CA CYS A 319 -22.82 -5.86 30.76
C CYS A 319 -21.34 -6.22 30.94
N THR A 320 -20.85 -6.25 32.18
CA THR A 320 -19.51 -6.72 32.54
C THR A 320 -19.28 -8.14 32.04
N MET A 321 -20.19 -9.06 32.35
CA MET A 321 -20.05 -10.46 31.97
C MET A 321 -20.06 -10.63 30.44
N ILE A 322 -21.01 -9.97 29.75
CA ILE A 322 -21.10 -9.99 28.28
C ILE A 322 -19.79 -9.49 27.67
N SER A 323 -19.28 -8.36 28.15
CA SER A 323 -18.05 -7.75 27.63
C SER A 323 -16.83 -8.64 27.87
N LEU A 324 -16.72 -9.24 29.06
CA LEU A 324 -15.62 -10.12 29.42
C LEU A 324 -15.57 -11.36 28.51
N GLU A 325 -16.69 -12.07 28.33
CA GLU A 325 -16.72 -13.28 27.49
C GLU A 325 -16.57 -12.95 26.00
N CYS A 326 -17.13 -11.83 25.52
CA CYS A 326 -16.86 -11.35 24.17
C CYS A 326 -15.37 -11.07 23.97
N GLY A 327 -14.73 -10.39 24.93
CA GLY A 327 -13.31 -10.07 24.87
C GLY A 327 -12.43 -11.32 24.84
N LYS A 328 -12.75 -12.35 25.64
CA LYS A 328 -12.09 -13.67 25.59
C LYS A 328 -12.27 -14.33 24.23
N ALA A 329 -13.50 -14.39 23.71
CA ALA A 329 -13.79 -14.95 22.40
C ALA A 329 -12.99 -14.28 21.28
N LEU A 330 -12.91 -12.95 21.27
CA LEU A 330 -12.16 -12.20 20.25
C LEU A 330 -10.65 -12.43 20.36
N LYS A 331 -10.07 -12.46 21.56
CA LYS A 331 -8.64 -12.74 21.73
C LYS A 331 -8.28 -14.15 21.28
N GLU A 332 -9.11 -15.13 21.59
CA GLU A 332 -8.92 -16.49 21.11
C GLU A 332 -9.05 -16.56 19.59
N LEU A 333 -10.09 -15.95 19.02
CA LEU A 333 -10.29 -15.88 17.57
C LEU A 333 -9.11 -15.21 16.86
N SER A 334 -8.56 -14.12 17.41
CA SER A 334 -7.37 -13.46 16.88
C SER A 334 -6.17 -14.40 16.86
N SER A 335 -5.93 -15.11 17.97
CA SER A 335 -4.86 -16.10 18.08
C SER A 335 -5.04 -17.23 17.06
N SER A 336 -6.25 -17.75 16.93
CA SER A 336 -6.60 -18.79 15.96
C SER A 336 -6.44 -18.35 14.51
N ILE A 337 -6.83 -17.11 14.18
CA ILE A 337 -6.58 -16.51 12.87
C ILE A 337 -5.07 -16.45 12.63
N ARG A 338 -4.30 -15.83 13.53
CA ARG A 338 -2.84 -15.68 13.41
C ARG A 338 -2.12 -17.02 13.23
N MET A 339 -2.60 -18.06 13.90
CA MET A 339 -2.05 -19.41 13.79
C MET A 339 -2.64 -20.22 12.63
N MET A 340 -3.68 -19.73 11.97
CA MET A 340 -4.49 -20.46 10.98
C MET A 340 -4.98 -21.83 11.47
N ILE A 341 -5.46 -21.88 12.71
CA ILE A 341 -6.00 -23.09 13.36
C ILE A 341 -7.48 -22.85 13.68
N ARG A 342 -8.27 -23.92 13.73
CA ARG A 342 -9.67 -23.84 14.16
C ARG A 342 -9.74 -23.54 15.66
N ALA A 343 -10.52 -22.53 16.02
CA ALA A 343 -10.74 -22.19 17.42
C ALA A 343 -11.79 -23.14 18.03
N GLU A 344 -11.38 -24.01 18.95
CA GLU A 344 -12.27 -25.00 19.57
C GLU A 344 -13.05 -24.41 20.76
N THR A 345 -12.43 -23.54 21.56
CA THR A 345 -13.04 -22.95 22.77
C THR A 345 -13.75 -21.63 22.53
N THR A 346 -13.56 -21.00 21.36
CA THR A 346 -14.25 -19.75 20.99
C THR A 346 -15.77 -19.94 20.97
N LEU A 347 -16.25 -21.13 20.58
CA LEU A 347 -17.68 -21.46 20.61
C LEU A 347 -18.25 -21.46 22.04
N LEU A 348 -17.43 -21.83 23.04
CA LEU A 348 -17.82 -21.81 24.44
C LEU A 348 -17.97 -20.37 24.95
N HIS A 349 -17.00 -19.50 24.68
CA HIS A 349 -17.09 -18.08 25.05
C HIS A 349 -18.25 -17.35 24.34
N ILE A 350 -18.50 -17.68 23.07
CA ILE A 350 -19.68 -17.20 22.34
C ILE A 350 -20.98 -17.68 23.01
N GLY A 351 -21.02 -18.95 23.43
CA GLY A 351 -22.16 -19.52 24.17
C GLY A 351 -22.42 -18.79 25.48
N ASN A 352 -21.39 -18.59 26.30
CA ASN A 352 -21.49 -17.87 27.57
C ASN A 352 -21.95 -16.42 27.38
N SER A 353 -21.42 -15.73 26.37
CA SER A 353 -21.83 -14.36 26.04
C SER A 353 -23.31 -14.29 25.62
N LYS A 354 -23.79 -15.26 24.82
CA LYS A 354 -25.22 -15.34 24.44
C LYS A 354 -26.12 -15.55 25.64
N ILE A 355 -25.76 -16.48 26.53
CA ILE A 355 -26.51 -16.73 27.77
C ILE A 355 -26.58 -15.46 28.62
N ALA A 356 -25.47 -14.72 28.77
CA ALA A 356 -25.46 -13.47 29.51
C ALA A 356 -26.32 -12.38 28.87
N ALA A 357 -26.33 -12.29 27.54
CA ALA A 357 -27.21 -11.38 26.81
C ALA A 357 -28.69 -11.74 26.96
N GLU A 358 -29.04 -13.03 26.98
CA GLU A 358 -30.40 -13.50 27.26
C GLU A 358 -30.83 -13.19 28.69
N ASN A 359 -29.94 -13.40 29.66
CA ASN A 359 -30.17 -13.04 31.06
C ASN A 359 -30.44 -11.53 31.20
N LEU A 360 -29.62 -10.70 30.57
CA LEU A 360 -29.83 -9.25 30.55
C LEU A 360 -31.18 -8.87 29.93
N LYS A 361 -31.52 -9.47 28.78
CA LYS A 361 -32.79 -9.26 28.11
C LYS A 361 -33.96 -9.61 29.02
N SER A 362 -33.90 -10.76 29.70
CA SER A 362 -34.93 -11.19 30.64
C SER A 362 -35.07 -10.24 31.84
N PHE A 363 -33.95 -9.76 32.38
CA PHE A 363 -33.92 -8.79 33.47
C PHE A 363 -34.58 -7.47 33.06
N LEU A 364 -34.26 -6.95 31.88
CA LEU A 364 -34.87 -5.72 31.35
C LEU A 364 -36.37 -5.89 31.14
N TYR A 365 -36.84 -7.03 30.62
CA TYR A 365 -38.28 -7.29 30.48
C TYR A 365 -39.00 -7.32 31.83
N GLN A 366 -38.41 -7.95 32.85
CA GLN A 366 -38.98 -7.97 34.20
C GLN A 366 -38.99 -6.58 34.85
N ALA A 367 -37.93 -5.79 34.66
CA ALA A 367 -37.82 -4.43 35.18
C ALA A 367 -38.81 -3.47 34.49
N CYS A 368 -39.06 -3.64 33.18
CA CYS A 368 -40.00 -2.82 32.42
C CYS A 368 -41.46 -3.23 32.70
N GLY A 369 -41.76 -4.52 32.81
CA GLY A 369 -43.10 -5.03 33.16
C GLY A 369 -43.57 -4.62 34.56
N LYS A 370 -42.65 -4.45 35.52
CA LYS A 370 -42.94 -3.92 36.86
C LYS A 370 -43.22 -2.41 36.89
N LYS A 371 -42.83 -1.64 35.86
CA LYS A 371 -43.13 -0.20 35.76
C LYS A 371 -44.52 0.08 35.17
N GLN A 372 -45.13 -0.88 34.46
CA GLN A 372 -46.47 -0.72 33.85
C GLN A 372 -47.62 -1.04 34.82
N THR A 373 -47.32 -1.63 35.99
CA THR A 373 -48.29 -2.13 36.98
C THR A 373 -48.29 -1.31 38.28
N ARG A 374 -47.70 -0.11 38.26
CA ARG A 374 -47.67 0.82 39.40
C ARG A 374 -48.36 2.12 39.07
#